data_AF-A0A061SN83-F1
#
_entry.id   AF-A0A061SN83-F1
#
_cell.length_a   1.000
_cell.length_b   1.000
_cell.length_c   1.000
_cell.angle_alpha   90.00
_cell.angle_beta   90.00
_cell.angle_gamma   90.00
#
_symmetry.space_group_name_H-M   'P 1'
#
loop_
_entity.id
_entity.type
_entity.pdbx_description
1 polymer ?
#
loop_
_entity_poly.entity_id
_entity_poly.type
_entity_poly.pdbx_seq_one_letter_code
_entity_poly.pdbx_strand_id
1 'polypeptide(L)'
;MDDDNYAKPFEISAFIRSAKNSGAEVLTCFNDYLPDGAEAPSKYTVPSGRYVPLGPSATAAVFRNGIGDANAMFRRDVLKELGGWAEDDAYAVQDWELLSAAVLRGHKVEVVPEALYWYRTDSGSMARNKLYSVTKFLPMRSFLKWTSPLVAPAFPVAARQARDASLLREKVSDLEETASSQAALLRLMASEVCKERDLNIPPTGNRLRSSYFESWTLSGLADQWASYDTAGYSHSQESRPGAFRFGDSGAHRSVNVTLSNVGQAGGALQHILIAQQTAQPLLLQGWSRVVRLAGGSGAPSDYSIYADITYEDGSHRWAFHVPFSPEATGWQHRWAVLEAPKPIKIVTVVAMFRWYEGTVVFDDLMLTEVSEGMCYVPL
;
A
#
# COMPACT_ATOMS: atom_id res chain seq x y z
N MET A 1 -14.00 -18.59 -27.92
CA MET A 1 -13.58 -17.19 -28.08
C MET A 1 -14.82 -16.34 -28.04
N ASP A 2 -14.78 -15.26 -27.26
CA ASP A 2 -15.84 -14.25 -27.27
C ASP A 2 -15.86 -13.50 -28.60
N ASP A 3 -16.99 -12.92 -28.94
CA ASP A 3 -17.26 -12.27 -30.23
C ASP A 3 -16.58 -10.89 -30.38
N ASP A 4 -16.11 -10.32 -29.28
CA ASP A 4 -15.42 -9.02 -29.20
C ASP A 4 -13.88 -9.13 -29.15
N ASN A 5 -13.37 -10.36 -29.14
CA ASN A 5 -11.95 -10.70 -29.09
C ASN A 5 -11.33 -10.90 -30.49
N TYR A 6 -10.03 -10.63 -30.61
CA TYR A 6 -9.31 -10.75 -31.90
C TYR A 6 -8.31 -11.90 -31.86
N ALA A 7 -8.63 -12.95 -32.60
CA ALA A 7 -7.71 -14.05 -32.86
C ALA A 7 -6.40 -13.56 -33.48
N LYS A 8 -5.25 -14.01 -32.96
CA LYS A 8 -3.99 -13.79 -33.68
C LYS A 8 -3.87 -14.78 -34.84
N PRO A 9 -3.15 -14.43 -35.93
CA PRO A 9 -3.11 -15.26 -37.14
C PRO A 9 -2.67 -16.71 -36.91
N PHE A 10 -1.91 -16.97 -35.84
CA PHE A 10 -1.37 -18.28 -35.52
C PHE A 10 -2.15 -19.06 -34.46
N GLU A 11 -3.22 -18.50 -33.87
CA GLU A 11 -3.95 -19.07 -32.72
C GLU A 11 -4.31 -20.55 -32.90
N ILE A 12 -5.06 -20.87 -33.94
CA ILE A 12 -5.53 -22.24 -34.18
C ILE A 12 -4.34 -23.18 -34.41
N SER A 13 -3.35 -22.75 -35.18
CA SER A 13 -2.16 -23.57 -35.45
C SER A 13 -1.33 -23.83 -34.18
N ALA A 14 -1.25 -22.86 -33.27
CA ALA A 14 -0.57 -23.00 -31.98
C ALA A 14 -1.33 -23.98 -31.08
N PHE A 15 -2.65 -23.86 -30.97
CA PHE A 15 -3.46 -24.82 -30.22
C PHE A 15 -3.32 -26.25 -30.76
N ILE A 16 -3.44 -26.45 -32.08
CA ILE A 16 -3.32 -27.78 -32.70
C ILE A 16 -1.92 -28.36 -32.49
N ARG A 17 -0.88 -27.55 -32.61
CA ARG A 17 0.51 -27.98 -32.37
C ARG A 17 0.69 -28.41 -30.91
N SER A 18 0.23 -27.60 -29.97
CA SER A 18 0.28 -27.90 -28.54
C SER A 18 -0.49 -29.18 -28.20
N ALA A 19 -1.70 -29.36 -28.74
CA ALA A 19 -2.51 -30.55 -28.51
C ALA A 19 -1.82 -31.83 -28.97
N LYS A 20 -1.22 -31.81 -30.17
CA LYS A 20 -0.48 -32.96 -30.72
C LYS A 20 0.77 -33.30 -29.91
N ASN A 21 1.47 -32.29 -29.41
CA ASN A 21 2.75 -32.48 -28.72
C ASN A 21 2.58 -32.86 -27.24
N SER A 22 1.55 -32.36 -26.57
CA SER A 22 1.31 -32.66 -25.15
C SER A 22 0.29 -33.78 -24.96
N GLY A 23 -0.56 -34.08 -25.93
CA GLY A 23 -1.72 -34.94 -25.75
C GLY A 23 -2.78 -34.31 -24.83
N ALA A 24 -2.77 -32.98 -24.67
CA ALA A 24 -3.77 -32.27 -23.89
C ALA A 24 -5.18 -32.47 -24.48
N GLU A 25 -6.13 -32.63 -23.58
CA GLU A 25 -7.55 -32.76 -23.89
C GLU A 25 -8.27 -31.41 -23.81
N VAL A 26 -7.70 -30.48 -23.02
CA VAL A 26 -8.14 -29.10 -22.91
C VAL A 26 -6.91 -28.21 -22.94
N LEU A 27 -6.94 -27.16 -23.77
CA LEU A 27 -5.89 -26.16 -23.85
C LEU A 27 -6.44 -24.77 -23.60
N THR A 28 -5.80 -24.04 -22.72
CA THR A 28 -5.99 -22.59 -22.53
C THR A 28 -4.75 -21.85 -23.03
N CYS A 29 -4.75 -20.52 -22.99
CA CYS A 29 -3.63 -19.73 -23.48
C CYS A 29 -3.53 -18.37 -22.76
N PHE A 30 -2.48 -17.62 -23.08
CA PHE A 30 -2.36 -16.24 -22.62
C PHE A 30 -3.23 -15.34 -23.52
N ASN A 31 -3.52 -14.13 -23.06
CA ASN A 31 -4.09 -13.07 -23.89
C ASN A 31 -3.41 -11.73 -23.66
N ASP A 32 -3.35 -10.94 -24.72
CA ASP A 32 -2.89 -9.55 -24.67
C ASP A 32 -4.10 -8.63 -24.54
N TYR A 33 -4.08 -7.69 -23.59
CA TYR A 33 -5.14 -6.71 -23.46
C TYR A 33 -4.99 -5.65 -24.56
N LEU A 34 -6.09 -5.43 -25.29
CA LEU A 34 -6.17 -4.36 -26.26
C LEU A 34 -6.24 -3.01 -25.49
N PRO A 35 -5.49 -1.97 -25.91
CA PRO A 35 -5.59 -0.67 -25.29
C PRO A 35 -7.03 -0.11 -25.31
N ASP A 36 -7.44 0.55 -24.22
CA ASP A 36 -8.78 1.11 -24.09
C ASP A 36 -9.12 2.06 -25.27
N GLY A 37 -10.29 1.86 -25.87
CA GLY A 37 -10.78 2.64 -27.02
C GLY A 37 -10.25 2.19 -28.40
N ALA A 38 -9.36 1.20 -28.48
CA ALA A 38 -8.93 0.65 -29.75
C ALA A 38 -9.99 -0.30 -30.35
N GLU A 39 -10.38 -0.09 -31.60
CA GLU A 39 -11.33 -0.96 -32.30
C GLU A 39 -10.70 -2.24 -32.86
N ALA A 40 -9.40 -2.28 -33.16
CA ALA A 40 -8.74 -3.48 -33.65
C ALA A 40 -7.22 -3.38 -33.46
N PRO A 41 -6.51 -4.50 -33.26
CA PRO A 41 -5.06 -4.50 -33.22
C PRO A 41 -4.47 -4.25 -34.62
N SER A 42 -3.46 -3.39 -34.68
CA SER A 42 -2.60 -3.18 -35.83
C SER A 42 -1.24 -3.86 -35.62
N LYS A 43 -0.40 -3.91 -36.66
CA LYS A 43 0.99 -4.41 -36.55
C LYS A 43 1.88 -3.59 -35.59
N TYR A 44 1.43 -2.41 -35.16
CA TYR A 44 2.12 -1.53 -34.22
C TYR A 44 1.45 -1.48 -32.84
N THR A 45 0.36 -2.22 -32.65
CA THR A 45 -0.37 -2.21 -31.38
C THR A 45 0.47 -2.89 -30.30
N VAL A 46 0.72 -2.15 -29.22
CA VAL A 46 1.39 -2.66 -28.02
C VAL A 46 0.31 -3.03 -27.00
N PRO A 47 0.36 -4.23 -26.39
CA PRO A 47 -0.59 -4.61 -25.34
C PRO A 47 -0.52 -3.67 -24.13
N SER A 48 -1.67 -3.32 -23.56
CA SER A 48 -1.75 -2.60 -22.28
C SER A 48 -1.42 -3.51 -21.09
N GLY A 49 -1.50 -4.82 -21.29
CA GLY A 49 -1.08 -5.83 -20.35
C GLY A 49 -1.25 -7.23 -20.94
N ARG A 50 -0.93 -8.25 -20.14
CA ARG A 50 -1.07 -9.66 -20.52
C ARG A 50 -1.62 -10.48 -19.37
N TYR A 51 -2.59 -11.33 -19.66
CA TYR A 51 -3.01 -12.38 -18.74
C TYR A 51 -2.17 -13.64 -18.94
N VAL A 52 -1.68 -14.18 -17.83
CA VAL A 52 -0.89 -15.41 -17.76
C VAL A 52 -1.59 -16.34 -16.77
N PRO A 53 -2.41 -17.30 -17.24
CA PRO A 53 -2.98 -18.31 -16.37
C PRO A 53 -1.87 -19.15 -15.74
N LEU A 54 -2.07 -19.48 -14.46
CA LEU A 54 -1.19 -20.34 -13.68
C LEU A 54 -1.22 -21.79 -14.18
N GLY A 55 -2.33 -22.19 -14.81
CA GLY A 55 -2.58 -23.54 -15.31
C GLY A 55 -3.48 -24.37 -14.38
N PRO A 56 -3.46 -25.71 -14.52
CA PRO A 56 -4.49 -26.61 -13.97
C PRO A 56 -4.34 -26.87 -12.47
N SER A 57 -4.16 -25.82 -11.66
CA SER A 57 -4.09 -25.91 -10.21
C SER A 57 -5.48 -25.85 -9.60
N ALA A 58 -6.04 -27.00 -9.23
CA ALA A 58 -7.33 -27.08 -8.53
C ALA A 58 -7.32 -26.28 -7.22
N THR A 59 -6.20 -26.27 -6.48
CA THR A 59 -6.09 -25.54 -5.21
C THR A 59 -6.08 -24.04 -5.40
N ALA A 60 -5.37 -23.52 -6.40
CA ALA A 60 -5.38 -22.08 -6.71
C ALA A 60 -6.75 -21.65 -7.28
N ALA A 61 -7.36 -22.52 -8.10
CA ALA A 61 -8.64 -22.29 -8.75
C ALA A 61 -9.84 -22.21 -7.79
N VAL A 62 -9.65 -22.45 -6.48
CA VAL A 62 -10.66 -22.16 -5.45
C VAL A 62 -10.79 -20.66 -5.20
N PHE A 63 -9.67 -19.96 -5.24
CA PHE A 63 -9.58 -18.57 -4.79
C PHE A 63 -9.67 -17.58 -5.95
N ARG A 64 -9.15 -17.96 -7.12
CA ARG A 64 -9.13 -17.13 -8.32
C ARG A 64 -9.13 -17.99 -9.58
N ASN A 65 -9.72 -17.49 -10.66
CA ASN A 65 -9.52 -18.12 -11.96
C ASN A 65 -8.05 -17.98 -12.38
N GLY A 66 -7.35 -19.11 -12.39
CA GLY A 66 -5.98 -19.22 -12.86
C GLY A 66 -5.80 -20.28 -13.94
N ILE A 67 -6.88 -20.92 -14.40
CA ILE A 67 -6.81 -22.03 -15.35
C ILE A 67 -6.82 -21.49 -16.79
N GLY A 68 -7.66 -20.50 -17.06
CA GLY A 68 -7.79 -19.90 -18.38
C GLY A 68 -9.09 -19.12 -18.50
N ASP A 69 -9.49 -18.91 -19.75
CA ASP A 69 -10.63 -18.06 -20.12
C ASP A 69 -11.52 -18.82 -21.12
N ALA A 70 -12.65 -18.23 -21.52
CA ALA A 70 -13.57 -18.69 -22.56
C ALA A 70 -12.87 -18.97 -23.91
N ASN A 71 -11.67 -18.41 -24.11
CA ASN A 71 -10.81 -18.76 -25.23
C ASN A 71 -9.95 -20.01 -24.95
N ALA A 72 -10.56 -21.18 -25.13
CA ALA A 72 -9.93 -22.48 -24.92
C ALA A 72 -10.30 -23.49 -26.02
N MET A 73 -9.42 -24.48 -26.24
CA MET A 73 -9.66 -25.60 -27.15
C MET A 73 -9.95 -26.88 -26.34
N PHE A 74 -11.06 -27.55 -26.65
CA PHE A 74 -11.46 -28.79 -26.01
C PHE A 74 -11.51 -29.95 -27.01
N ARG A 75 -11.10 -31.15 -26.58
CA ARG A 75 -11.47 -32.39 -27.26
C ARG A 75 -12.98 -32.55 -27.17
N ARG A 76 -13.61 -32.82 -28.32
CA ARG A 76 -15.08 -32.78 -28.46
C ARG A 76 -15.82 -33.73 -27.51
N ASP A 77 -15.30 -34.94 -27.34
CA ASP A 77 -15.83 -35.94 -26.42
C ASP A 77 -15.69 -35.51 -24.95
N VAL A 78 -14.57 -34.90 -24.56
CA VAL A 78 -14.36 -34.34 -23.22
C VAL A 78 -15.35 -33.20 -22.94
N LEU A 79 -15.54 -32.26 -23.88
CA LEU A 79 -16.53 -31.20 -23.71
C LEU A 79 -17.95 -31.75 -23.51
N LYS A 80 -18.31 -32.79 -24.27
CA LYS A 80 -19.62 -33.47 -24.13
C LYS A 80 -19.75 -34.20 -22.80
N GLU A 81 -18.68 -34.86 -22.35
CA GLU A 81 -18.63 -35.55 -21.06
C GLU A 81 -18.81 -34.58 -19.88
N LEU A 82 -18.20 -33.39 -19.98
CA LEU A 82 -18.29 -32.34 -18.97
C LEU A 82 -19.65 -31.63 -18.94
N GLY A 83 -20.45 -31.75 -20.01
CA GLY A 83 -21.79 -31.17 -20.12
C GLY A 83 -21.83 -29.75 -20.68
N GLY A 84 -20.70 -29.19 -21.13
CA GLY A 84 -20.63 -27.84 -21.69
C GLY A 84 -20.75 -26.73 -20.64
N TRP A 85 -21.07 -25.52 -21.10
CA TRP A 85 -21.25 -24.34 -20.25
C TRP A 85 -22.60 -24.38 -19.52
N ALA A 86 -22.64 -23.79 -18.31
CA ALA A 86 -23.89 -23.62 -17.59
C ALA A 86 -24.81 -22.62 -18.32
N GLU A 87 -26.09 -22.97 -18.48
CA GLU A 87 -27.11 -22.18 -19.20
C GLU A 87 -27.81 -21.12 -18.32
N ASP A 88 -27.23 -20.76 -17.17
CA ASP A 88 -27.81 -19.73 -16.28
C ASP A 88 -27.49 -18.32 -16.80
N ASP A 89 -28.51 -17.52 -17.11
CA ASP A 89 -28.35 -16.18 -17.73
C ASP A 89 -27.64 -15.16 -16.83
N ALA A 90 -27.61 -15.38 -15.52
CA ALA A 90 -26.93 -14.53 -14.53
C ALA A 90 -25.47 -14.93 -14.29
N TYR A 91 -24.92 -15.85 -15.09
CA TYR A 91 -23.64 -16.49 -14.89
C TYR A 91 -22.59 -15.84 -15.79
N ALA A 92 -21.46 -15.39 -15.23
CA ALA A 92 -20.37 -14.76 -16.00
C ALA A 92 -19.01 -15.41 -15.69
N VAL A 93 -19.03 -16.66 -15.25
CA VAL A 93 -17.87 -17.45 -14.77
C VAL A 93 -17.95 -18.91 -15.23
N GLN A 94 -18.71 -19.17 -16.31
CA GLN A 94 -18.99 -20.51 -16.84
C GLN A 94 -17.71 -21.20 -17.32
N ASP A 95 -16.80 -20.45 -17.92
CA ASP A 95 -15.48 -20.87 -18.33
C ASP A 95 -14.67 -21.40 -17.13
N TRP A 96 -14.65 -20.66 -16.02
CA TRP A 96 -13.98 -21.08 -14.78
C TRP A 96 -14.61 -22.34 -14.20
N GLU A 97 -15.94 -22.45 -14.15
CA GLU A 97 -16.63 -23.67 -13.68
C GLU A 97 -16.27 -24.90 -14.53
N LEU A 98 -16.31 -24.75 -15.85
CA LEU A 98 -16.07 -25.83 -16.82
C LEU A 98 -14.59 -26.26 -16.80
N LEU A 99 -13.66 -25.31 -16.79
CA LEU A 99 -12.23 -25.59 -16.70
C LEU A 99 -11.88 -26.24 -15.36
N SER A 100 -12.49 -25.80 -14.26
CA SER A 100 -12.33 -26.45 -12.95
C SER A 100 -12.87 -27.87 -12.97
N ALA A 101 -14.01 -28.12 -13.61
CA ALA A 101 -14.55 -29.47 -13.76
C ALA A 101 -13.60 -30.38 -14.56
N ALA A 102 -13.00 -29.87 -15.64
CA ALA A 102 -12.01 -30.63 -16.41
C ALA A 102 -10.80 -31.04 -15.56
N VAL A 103 -10.24 -30.11 -14.78
CA VAL A 103 -9.12 -30.37 -13.86
C VAL A 103 -9.51 -31.38 -12.77
N LEU A 104 -10.65 -31.16 -12.12
CA LEU A 104 -11.11 -32.02 -11.00
C LEU A 104 -11.45 -33.44 -11.44
N ARG A 105 -11.86 -33.63 -12.70
CA ARG A 105 -12.13 -34.95 -13.29
C ARG A 105 -10.87 -35.62 -13.87
N GLY A 106 -9.70 -34.99 -13.72
CA GLY A 106 -8.42 -35.57 -14.11
C GLY A 106 -8.13 -35.52 -15.61
N HIS A 107 -8.85 -34.71 -16.38
CA HIS A 107 -8.51 -34.48 -17.78
C HIS A 107 -7.17 -33.78 -17.91
N LYS A 108 -6.47 -34.04 -19.03
CA LYS A 108 -5.19 -33.37 -19.29
C LYS A 108 -5.41 -31.95 -19.79
N VAL A 109 -5.44 -31.01 -18.84
CA VAL A 109 -5.55 -29.57 -19.09
C VAL A 109 -4.16 -28.94 -19.12
N GLU A 110 -3.83 -28.19 -20.18
CA GLU A 110 -2.53 -27.53 -20.35
C GLU A 110 -2.70 -26.07 -20.78
N VAL A 111 -1.68 -25.25 -20.53
CA VAL A 111 -1.63 -23.85 -20.95
C VAL A 111 -0.65 -23.71 -22.12
N VAL A 112 -1.09 -23.14 -23.24
CA VAL A 112 -0.18 -22.68 -24.28
C VAL A 112 0.51 -21.40 -23.78
N PRO A 113 1.84 -21.38 -23.61
CA PRO A 113 2.56 -20.26 -23.00
C PRO A 113 2.79 -19.09 -23.98
N GLU A 114 1.79 -18.81 -24.81
CA GLU A 114 1.80 -17.76 -25.82
C GLU A 114 0.47 -17.02 -25.81
N ALA A 115 0.50 -15.70 -26.03
CA ALA A 115 -0.71 -14.91 -26.16
C ALA A 115 -1.31 -15.14 -27.54
N LEU A 116 -2.41 -15.89 -27.61
CA LEU A 116 -2.99 -16.34 -28.87
C LEU A 116 -4.08 -15.42 -29.41
N TYR A 117 -4.59 -14.50 -28.59
CA TYR A 117 -5.62 -13.56 -28.99
C TYR A 117 -5.48 -12.24 -28.23
N TRP A 118 -6.18 -11.22 -28.73
CA TRP A 118 -6.33 -9.94 -28.06
C TRP A 118 -7.67 -9.89 -27.34
N TYR A 119 -7.61 -9.57 -26.06
CA TYR A 119 -8.76 -9.43 -25.18
C TYR A 119 -9.22 -7.99 -25.12
N ARG A 120 -10.50 -7.73 -25.42
CA ARG A 120 -11.08 -6.39 -25.37
C ARG A 120 -11.69 -6.13 -23.98
N THR A 121 -11.41 -4.95 -23.42
CA THR A 121 -12.14 -4.46 -22.23
C THR A 121 -12.74 -3.10 -22.55
N ASP A 122 -14.06 -2.97 -22.47
CA ASP A 122 -14.76 -1.68 -22.50
C ASP A 122 -15.36 -1.33 -21.13
N SER A 123 -15.96 -0.15 -20.98
CA SER A 123 -16.56 0.28 -19.71
C SER A 123 -17.78 -0.53 -19.26
N GLY A 124 -18.42 -1.28 -20.16
CA GLY A 124 -19.56 -2.16 -19.87
C GLY A 124 -19.18 -3.64 -19.70
N SER A 125 -17.93 -3.99 -19.99
CA SER A 125 -17.48 -5.37 -20.05
C SER A 125 -17.69 -6.11 -18.72
N MET A 126 -18.03 -7.41 -18.83
CA MET A 126 -18.37 -8.24 -17.66
C MET A 126 -17.27 -8.24 -16.60
N ALA A 127 -15.99 -8.20 -17.02
CA ALA A 127 -14.83 -8.11 -16.14
C ALA A 127 -14.84 -6.87 -15.23
N ARG A 128 -15.51 -5.78 -15.64
CA ARG A 128 -15.63 -4.51 -14.90
C ARG A 128 -16.99 -4.35 -14.18
N ASN A 129 -17.93 -5.29 -14.32
CA ASN A 129 -19.29 -5.18 -13.76
C ASN A 129 -19.38 -5.67 -12.30
N LYS A 130 -20.18 -5.00 -11.45
CA LYS A 130 -20.42 -5.41 -10.06
C LYS A 130 -21.13 -6.76 -9.94
N LEU A 131 -21.95 -7.16 -10.91
CA LEU A 131 -22.59 -8.48 -10.87
C LEU A 131 -21.57 -9.62 -10.94
N TYR A 132 -20.50 -9.44 -11.73
CA TYR A 132 -19.39 -10.39 -11.85
C TYR A 132 -18.67 -10.64 -10.52
N SER A 133 -18.56 -9.63 -9.65
CA SER A 133 -17.90 -9.80 -8.34
C SER A 133 -18.68 -10.74 -7.42
N VAL A 134 -20.02 -10.75 -7.53
CA VAL A 134 -20.92 -11.58 -6.73
C VAL A 134 -20.96 -13.02 -7.28
N THR A 135 -20.83 -13.21 -8.59
CA THR A 135 -20.90 -14.53 -9.23
C THR A 135 -19.62 -15.37 -9.09
N LYS A 136 -18.52 -14.80 -8.59
CA LYS A 136 -17.22 -15.50 -8.38
C LYS A 136 -17.30 -16.78 -7.53
N PHE A 137 -18.38 -16.99 -6.79
CA PHE A 137 -18.59 -18.18 -5.96
C PHE A 137 -19.28 -19.33 -6.69
N LEU A 138 -19.89 -19.08 -7.85
CA LEU A 138 -20.62 -20.11 -8.56
C LEU A 138 -19.75 -21.28 -9.07
N PRO A 139 -18.47 -21.09 -9.46
CA PRO A 139 -17.57 -22.18 -9.81
C PRO A 139 -17.36 -23.20 -8.68
N MET A 140 -17.67 -22.83 -7.43
CA MET A 140 -17.64 -23.74 -6.28
C MET A 140 -18.56 -24.95 -6.45
N ARG A 141 -19.56 -24.88 -7.34
CA ARG A 141 -20.38 -26.03 -7.73
C ARG A 141 -19.53 -27.21 -8.21
N SER A 142 -18.57 -26.95 -9.11
CA SER A 142 -17.65 -27.98 -9.61
C SER A 142 -16.79 -28.56 -8.49
N PHE A 143 -16.27 -27.70 -7.60
CA PHE A 143 -15.47 -28.16 -6.46
C PHE A 143 -16.29 -29.00 -5.49
N LEU A 144 -17.49 -28.57 -5.13
CA LEU A 144 -18.38 -29.34 -4.24
C LEU A 144 -18.82 -30.66 -4.86
N LYS A 145 -19.04 -30.70 -6.18
CA LYS A 145 -19.51 -31.89 -6.90
C LYS A 145 -18.42 -32.92 -7.11
N TRP A 146 -17.19 -32.49 -7.38
CA TRP A 146 -16.12 -33.36 -7.90
C TRP A 146 -14.93 -33.53 -6.95
N THR A 147 -14.94 -32.91 -5.77
CA THR A 147 -13.89 -33.12 -4.74
C THR A 147 -14.30 -34.17 -3.71
N SER A 148 -13.32 -34.68 -2.96
CA SER A 148 -13.58 -35.63 -1.89
C SER A 148 -14.51 -35.04 -0.82
N PRO A 149 -15.48 -35.81 -0.28
CA PRO A 149 -16.35 -35.37 0.81
C PRO A 149 -15.59 -34.88 2.06
N LEU A 150 -14.35 -35.33 2.25
CA LEU A 150 -13.49 -34.91 3.36
C LEU A 150 -13.00 -33.46 3.24
N VAL A 151 -12.88 -32.94 2.02
CA VAL A 151 -12.34 -31.59 1.73
C VAL A 151 -13.45 -30.63 1.29
N ALA A 152 -14.58 -31.15 0.81
CA ALA A 152 -15.76 -30.39 0.39
C ALA A 152 -16.19 -29.28 1.40
N PRO A 153 -16.15 -29.48 2.74
CA PRO A 153 -16.53 -28.43 3.70
C PRO A 153 -15.56 -27.23 3.76
N ALA A 154 -14.31 -27.39 3.31
CA ALA A 154 -13.32 -26.30 3.34
C ALA A 154 -13.56 -25.26 2.23
N PHE A 155 -14.15 -25.65 1.09
CA PHE A 155 -14.36 -24.75 -0.04
C PHE A 155 -15.34 -23.60 0.26
N PRO A 156 -16.51 -23.81 0.90
CA PRO A 156 -17.38 -22.71 1.32
C PRO A 156 -16.72 -21.72 2.28
N VAL A 157 -15.80 -22.19 3.13
CA VAL A 157 -15.04 -21.32 4.06
C VAL A 157 -14.02 -20.48 3.29
N ALA A 158 -13.25 -21.11 2.39
CA ALA A 158 -12.29 -20.44 1.53
C ALA A 158 -12.97 -19.38 0.63
N ALA A 159 -14.11 -19.73 0.04
CA ALA A 159 -14.95 -18.82 -0.74
C ALA A 159 -15.40 -17.61 0.08
N ARG A 160 -15.90 -17.82 1.30
CA ARG A 160 -16.29 -16.74 2.20
C ARG A 160 -15.12 -15.81 2.54
N GLN A 161 -13.96 -16.37 2.90
CA GLN A 161 -12.76 -15.60 3.20
C GLN A 161 -12.29 -14.76 2.00
N ALA A 162 -12.33 -15.33 0.79
CA ALA A 162 -11.99 -14.60 -0.43
C ALA A 162 -12.94 -13.41 -0.68
N ARG A 163 -14.25 -13.59 -0.41
CA ARG A 163 -15.24 -12.51 -0.47
C ARG A 163 -14.93 -11.39 0.52
N ASP A 164 -14.73 -11.76 1.78
CA ASP A 164 -14.53 -10.80 2.86
C ASP A 164 -13.22 -10.00 2.63
N ALA A 165 -12.17 -10.66 2.12
CA ALA A 165 -10.92 -10.00 1.72
C ALA A 165 -11.08 -9.05 0.51
N SER A 166 -12.00 -9.33 -0.41
CA SER A 166 -12.32 -8.43 -1.53
C SER A 166 -13.05 -7.18 -1.02
N LEU A 167 -14.06 -7.36 -0.17
CA LEU A 167 -14.82 -6.25 0.42
C LEU A 167 -13.94 -5.34 1.29
N LEU A 168 -12.97 -5.92 2.02
CA LEU A 168 -12.00 -5.16 2.80
C LEU A 168 -11.09 -4.30 1.90
N ARG A 169 -10.64 -4.83 0.76
CA ARG A 169 -9.81 -4.06 -0.19
C ARG A 169 -10.55 -2.88 -0.79
N GLU A 170 -11.82 -3.05 -1.16
CA GLU A 170 -12.65 -1.95 -1.66
C GLU A 170 -12.80 -0.85 -0.59
N LYS A 171 -13.11 -1.22 0.66
CA LYS A 171 -13.16 -0.26 1.77
C LYS A 171 -11.84 0.48 2.02
N VAL A 172 -10.70 -0.20 1.89
CA VAL A 172 -9.39 0.44 2.05
C VAL A 172 -9.17 1.48 0.95
N SER A 173 -9.50 1.15 -0.29
CA SER A 173 -9.41 2.09 -1.42
C SER A 173 -10.28 3.33 -1.20
N ASP A 174 -11.54 3.14 -0.77
CA ASP A 174 -12.47 4.25 -0.48
C ASP A 174 -11.93 5.15 0.65
N LEU A 175 -11.31 4.57 1.67
CA LEU A 175 -10.68 5.31 2.77
C LEU A 175 -9.45 6.09 2.32
N GLU A 176 -8.62 5.53 1.43
CA GLU A 176 -7.46 6.22 0.85
C GLU A 176 -7.87 7.42 -0.02
N GLU A 177 -8.93 7.27 -0.82
CA GLU A 177 -9.51 8.36 -1.63
C GLU A 177 -10.13 9.45 -0.74
N THR A 178 -10.83 9.05 0.33
CA THR A 178 -11.39 9.97 1.33
C THR A 178 -10.27 10.74 2.04
N ALA A 179 -9.21 10.06 2.48
CA ALA A 179 -8.06 10.68 3.14
C ALA A 179 -7.35 11.67 2.21
N SER A 180 -7.19 11.32 0.93
CA SER A 180 -6.60 12.20 -0.08
C SER A 180 -7.45 13.46 -0.31
N SER A 181 -8.77 13.30 -0.36
CA SER A 181 -9.72 14.42 -0.51
C SER A 181 -9.72 15.33 0.73
N GLN A 182 -9.68 14.77 1.93
CA GLN A 182 -9.56 15.52 3.18
C GLN A 182 -8.22 16.28 3.26
N ALA A 183 -7.12 15.65 2.86
CA ALA A 183 -5.82 16.30 2.80
C ALA A 183 -5.80 17.48 1.82
N ALA A 184 -6.43 17.35 0.64
CA ALA A 184 -6.57 18.44 -0.32
C ALA A 184 -7.41 19.60 0.24
N LEU A 185 -8.53 19.30 0.91
CA LEU A 185 -9.37 20.30 1.56
C LEU A 185 -8.62 21.03 2.69
N LEU A 186 -7.87 20.30 3.52
CA LEU A 186 -7.07 20.88 4.59
C LEU A 186 -5.99 21.82 4.03
N ARG A 187 -5.37 21.46 2.90
CA ARG A 187 -4.42 22.32 2.18
C ARG A 187 -5.08 23.62 1.69
N LEU A 188 -6.29 23.54 1.14
CA LEU A 188 -7.04 24.73 0.71
C LEU A 188 -7.40 25.63 1.90
N MET A 189 -7.90 25.06 2.98
CA MET A 189 -8.21 25.83 4.21
C MET A 189 -6.96 26.46 4.80
N ALA A 190 -5.85 25.72 4.88
CA ALA A 190 -4.57 26.27 5.32
C ALA A 190 -4.10 27.40 4.40
N SER A 191 -4.19 27.24 3.08
CA SER A 191 -3.80 28.31 2.14
C SER A 191 -4.64 29.59 2.30
N GLU A 192 -5.89 29.48 2.74
CA GLU A 192 -6.78 30.62 3.00
C GLU A 192 -6.47 31.28 4.36
N VAL A 193 -6.27 30.48 5.41
CA VAL A 193 -5.97 30.94 6.77
C VAL A 193 -4.56 31.54 6.88
N CYS A 194 -3.63 31.08 6.05
CA CYS A 194 -2.21 31.43 6.14
C CYS A 194 -1.77 32.53 5.16
N LYS A 195 -2.69 33.18 4.44
CA LYS A 195 -2.41 34.22 3.42
C LYS A 195 -1.54 35.38 3.91
N GLU A 196 -1.54 35.66 5.22
CA GLU A 196 -0.83 36.80 5.82
C GLU A 196 0.45 36.41 6.60
N ARG A 197 0.82 35.11 6.65
CA ARG A 197 2.01 34.64 7.37
C ARG A 197 3.16 34.32 6.42
N ASP A 198 4.36 34.80 6.75
CA ASP A 198 5.59 34.32 6.11
C ASP A 198 5.85 32.88 6.57
N LEU A 199 5.60 31.92 5.67
CA LEU A 199 5.77 30.48 5.91
C LEU A 199 7.21 30.10 6.30
N ASN A 200 8.17 30.99 6.06
CA ASN A 200 9.56 30.76 6.45
C ASN A 200 9.78 31.06 7.93
N ILE A 201 8.91 31.81 8.62
CA ILE A 201 9.09 32.14 10.03
C ILE A 201 8.45 31.06 10.93
N PRO A 202 9.23 30.42 11.82
CA PRO A 202 8.75 29.54 12.87
C PRO A 202 7.50 30.05 13.58
N PRO A 203 6.52 29.18 13.85
CA PRO A 203 5.43 29.56 14.72
C PRO A 203 6.00 29.85 16.13
N THR A 204 5.66 31.01 16.69
CA THR A 204 6.00 31.39 18.07
C THR A 204 5.43 30.41 19.12
N GLY A 205 4.45 29.60 18.69
CA GLY A 205 3.76 28.59 19.48
C GLY A 205 4.45 27.24 19.59
N ASN A 206 5.63 27.02 18.99
CA ASN A 206 6.30 25.73 19.11
C ASN A 206 6.67 25.46 20.59
N ARG A 207 6.13 24.35 21.12
CA ARG A 207 6.33 23.93 22.51
C ARG A 207 7.69 23.23 22.69
N LEU A 208 8.31 22.75 21.61
CA LEU A 208 9.64 22.16 21.65
C LEU A 208 10.72 23.24 21.80
N ARG A 209 11.76 22.95 22.59
CA ARG A 209 12.94 23.81 22.76
C ARG A 209 14.06 23.38 21.84
N SER A 210 14.78 24.35 21.28
CA SER A 210 15.93 24.12 20.37
C SER A 210 15.64 23.10 19.27
N SER A 211 14.43 23.14 18.71
CA SER A 211 13.90 22.09 17.84
C SER A 211 14.35 22.17 16.38
N TYR A 212 15.05 23.25 16.03
CA TYR A 212 15.82 23.46 14.79
C TYR A 212 17.28 23.01 14.95
N PHE A 213 17.65 22.54 16.15
CA PHE A 213 18.96 21.98 16.46
C PHE A 213 20.17 22.87 16.16
N GLU A 214 20.01 24.20 16.17
CA GLU A 214 21.14 25.11 15.92
C GLU A 214 22.02 25.36 17.16
N SER A 215 21.56 24.93 18.36
CA SER A 215 22.30 25.10 19.62
C SER A 215 22.57 23.77 20.33
N TRP A 216 23.80 23.58 20.79
CA TRP A 216 24.30 22.33 21.36
C TRP A 216 25.17 22.57 22.59
N THR A 217 25.01 21.67 23.56
CA THR A 217 25.81 21.60 24.77
C THR A 217 27.26 21.17 24.48
N LEU A 218 28.17 21.47 25.41
CA LEU A 218 29.56 21.00 25.35
C LEU A 218 29.68 19.47 25.35
N SER A 219 28.69 18.76 25.90
CA SER A 219 28.59 17.30 25.86
C SER A 219 28.17 16.73 24.50
N GLY A 220 27.89 17.58 23.50
CA GLY A 220 27.53 17.14 22.15
C GLY A 220 26.06 16.74 21.98
N LEU A 221 25.20 17.11 22.93
CA LEU A 221 23.73 16.98 22.83
C LEU A 221 23.11 18.32 22.46
N ALA A 222 22.01 18.30 21.69
CA ALA A 222 21.25 19.50 21.40
C ALA A 222 20.66 20.07 22.69
N ASP A 223 20.62 21.40 22.80
CA ASP A 223 20.17 22.07 24.03
C ASP A 223 18.75 21.64 24.41
N GLN A 224 18.54 21.22 25.65
CA GLN A 224 17.25 20.71 26.16
C GLN A 224 16.78 19.39 25.52
N TRP A 225 17.66 18.65 24.85
CA TRP A 225 17.37 17.31 24.32
C TRP A 225 18.23 16.24 25.00
N ALA A 226 17.59 15.17 25.45
CA ALA A 226 18.25 13.99 26.00
C ALA A 226 18.45 12.93 24.93
N SER A 227 19.42 12.03 25.17
CA SER A 227 19.61 10.83 24.35
C SER A 227 18.46 9.85 24.57
N TYR A 228 17.90 9.31 23.49
CA TYR A 228 16.97 8.18 23.54
C TYR A 228 17.72 6.88 23.27
N ASP A 229 17.54 5.91 24.18
CA ASP A 229 18.16 4.58 24.12
C ASP A 229 19.71 4.65 24.02
N THR A 230 20.32 3.50 23.78
CA THR A 230 21.75 3.25 23.85
C THR A 230 22.54 3.84 22.69
N ALA A 231 21.96 3.90 21.49
CA ALA A 231 22.64 4.51 20.34
C ALA A 231 22.53 6.04 20.32
N GLY A 232 21.49 6.60 20.97
CA GLY A 232 21.32 8.03 21.11
C GLY A 232 21.29 8.79 19.78
N TYR A 233 21.93 9.95 19.75
CA TYR A 233 22.08 10.78 18.56
C TYR A 233 23.37 11.60 18.60
N SER A 234 23.75 12.16 17.46
CA SER A 234 24.87 13.09 17.30
C SER A 234 24.45 14.28 16.43
N HIS A 235 25.33 15.29 16.29
CA HIS A 235 25.09 16.39 15.36
C HIS A 235 25.48 15.99 13.93
N SER A 236 24.73 16.45 12.94
CA SER A 236 25.12 16.45 11.52
C SER A 236 25.33 17.88 11.04
N GLN A 237 26.10 18.06 9.97
CA GLN A 237 26.19 19.33 9.23
C GLN A 237 25.19 19.40 8.07
N GLU A 238 24.36 18.37 7.89
CA GLU A 238 23.26 18.39 6.95
C GLU A 238 22.12 19.25 7.48
N SER A 239 21.49 20.00 6.59
CA SER A 239 20.20 20.60 6.90
C SER A 239 19.30 20.68 5.67
N ARG A 240 18.01 20.78 5.90
CA ARG A 240 17.02 20.79 4.83
C ARG A 240 17.07 22.07 3.99
N PRO A 241 16.70 22.00 2.70
CA PRO A 241 16.44 23.18 1.90
C PRO A 241 15.37 24.08 2.55
N GLY A 242 15.62 25.39 2.61
CA GLY A 242 14.66 26.37 3.12
C GLY A 242 14.38 26.32 4.63
N ALA A 243 15.25 25.69 5.44
CA ALA A 243 15.11 25.77 6.90
C ALA A 243 15.36 27.19 7.41
N PHE A 244 14.57 27.59 8.40
CA PHE A 244 14.65 28.91 9.01
C PHE A 244 15.89 29.04 9.88
N ARG A 245 16.62 30.15 9.76
CA ARG A 245 17.93 30.34 10.41
C ARG A 245 17.93 31.60 11.25
N PHE A 246 18.13 31.47 12.55
CA PHE A 246 18.42 32.61 13.42
C PHE A 246 19.92 32.91 13.37
N GLY A 247 20.30 34.08 12.82
CA GLY A 247 21.69 34.58 12.86
C GLY A 247 22.64 33.75 11.99
N ASP A 248 23.01 34.30 10.85
CA ASP A 248 23.79 33.63 9.81
C ASP A 248 25.27 33.40 10.23
N SER A 249 25.54 32.35 11.01
CA SER A 249 26.90 31.94 11.41
C SER A 249 27.45 30.73 10.64
N GLY A 250 26.79 30.30 9.56
CA GLY A 250 27.37 29.41 8.54
C GLY A 250 27.62 27.94 8.93
N ALA A 251 27.27 27.49 10.12
CA ALA A 251 27.37 26.07 10.53
C ALA A 251 26.02 25.55 11.01
N HIS A 252 25.28 24.93 10.10
CA HIS A 252 23.95 24.35 10.37
C HIS A 252 24.06 23.00 11.03
N ARG A 253 23.13 22.71 11.94
CA ARG A 253 23.13 21.43 12.64
C ARG A 253 21.76 20.79 12.69
N SER A 254 21.76 19.47 12.61
CA SER A 254 20.57 18.62 12.72
C SER A 254 20.87 17.41 13.60
N VAL A 255 19.83 16.67 13.98
CA VAL A 255 19.96 15.45 14.79
C VAL A 255 20.20 14.26 13.89
N ASN A 256 21.35 13.61 14.06
CA ASN A 256 21.74 12.42 13.33
C ASN A 256 21.60 11.18 14.21
N VAL A 257 20.94 10.14 13.70
CA VAL A 257 20.82 8.85 14.39
C VAL A 257 21.45 7.78 13.51
N THR A 258 22.52 7.16 14.00
CA THR A 258 23.26 6.10 13.30
C THR A 258 23.19 4.79 14.08
N LEU A 259 22.73 3.74 13.42
CA LEU A 259 22.64 2.38 13.95
C LEU A 259 23.54 1.46 13.13
N SER A 260 24.39 0.71 13.82
CA SER A 260 25.39 -0.18 13.21
C SER A 260 24.90 -1.62 13.04
N ASN A 261 23.74 -1.97 13.59
CA ASN A 261 23.09 -3.27 13.36
C ASN A 261 21.59 -3.22 13.65
N VAL A 262 20.87 -4.16 13.03
CA VAL A 262 19.45 -4.41 13.25
C VAL A 262 19.24 -4.94 14.68
N GLY A 263 18.59 -4.14 15.52
CA GLY A 263 18.35 -4.44 16.94
C GLY A 263 18.72 -3.29 17.88
N GLN A 264 19.51 -2.33 17.40
CA GLN A 264 19.71 -1.07 18.10
C GLN A 264 18.51 -0.12 17.94
N ALA A 265 18.40 0.80 18.89
CA ALA A 265 17.52 1.94 18.83
C ALA A 265 18.28 3.19 19.27
N GLY A 266 17.92 4.33 18.68
CA GLY A 266 18.51 5.63 18.97
C GLY A 266 17.52 6.76 18.67
N GLY A 267 17.86 7.95 19.16
CA GLY A 267 17.04 9.13 18.92
C GLY A 267 17.35 10.28 19.86
N ALA A 268 16.68 11.40 19.60
CA ALA A 268 16.65 12.57 20.49
C ALA A 268 15.29 12.64 21.19
N LEU A 269 15.29 12.87 22.50
CA LEU A 269 14.10 12.92 23.34
C LEU A 269 13.97 14.27 24.06
N GLN A 270 12.74 14.77 24.16
CA GLN A 270 12.41 15.93 25.01
C GLN A 270 11.09 15.69 25.74
N HIS A 271 11.04 16.07 27.02
CA HIS A 271 9.81 16.10 27.81
C HIS A 271 9.25 17.51 27.83
N ILE A 272 7.97 17.65 27.48
CA ILE A 272 7.30 18.94 27.36
C ILE A 272 6.10 18.97 28.30
N LEU A 273 6.09 19.94 29.22
CA LEU A 273 4.92 20.25 30.03
C LEU A 273 3.95 21.08 29.18
N ILE A 274 2.75 20.53 28.93
CA ILE A 274 1.68 21.20 28.18
C ILE A 274 0.67 21.85 29.13
N ALA A 275 0.26 21.15 30.20
CA ALA A 275 -0.66 21.64 31.22
C ALA A 275 -2.00 22.21 30.69
N GLN A 276 -2.71 21.45 29.84
CA GLN A 276 -3.98 21.87 29.26
C GLN A 276 -5.10 21.98 30.31
N GLN A 277 -5.87 23.06 30.25
CA GLN A 277 -7.10 23.21 31.06
C GLN A 277 -8.30 22.45 30.44
N THR A 278 -8.35 22.39 29.11
CA THR A 278 -9.34 21.66 28.33
C THR A 278 -8.63 20.84 27.27
N ALA A 279 -9.17 19.67 26.91
CA ALA A 279 -8.62 18.87 25.82
C ALA A 279 -8.60 19.67 24.52
N GLN A 280 -7.41 19.87 23.95
CA GLN A 280 -7.21 20.56 22.68
C GLN A 280 -6.26 19.76 21.80
N PRO A 281 -6.53 19.65 20.49
CA PRO A 281 -5.66 18.92 19.58
C PRO A 281 -4.32 19.64 19.43
N LEU A 282 -3.25 18.85 19.31
CA LEU A 282 -1.91 19.35 19.01
C LEU A 282 -1.50 18.88 17.61
N LEU A 283 -0.67 19.66 16.93
CA LEU A 283 -0.03 19.28 15.68
C LEU A 283 1.42 18.91 15.95
N LEU A 284 1.76 17.65 15.66
CA LEU A 284 3.13 17.15 15.67
C LEU A 284 3.65 17.06 14.23
N GLN A 285 4.79 17.67 13.97
CA GLN A 285 5.40 17.66 12.63
C GLN A 285 6.92 17.76 12.69
N GLY A 286 7.57 17.48 11.57
CA GLY A 286 8.99 17.67 11.43
C GLY A 286 9.53 17.14 10.12
N TRP A 287 10.83 17.32 9.95
CA TRP A 287 11.56 16.89 8.77
C TRP A 287 12.49 15.73 9.09
N SER A 288 12.60 14.82 8.13
CA SER A 288 13.61 13.78 8.21
C SER A 288 14.08 13.35 6.82
N ARG A 289 15.32 12.87 6.75
CA ARG A 289 15.92 12.31 5.54
C ARG A 289 16.71 11.07 5.89
N VAL A 290 16.67 10.10 4.98
CA VAL A 290 17.59 8.96 5.00
C VAL A 290 18.91 9.40 4.40
N VAL A 291 19.99 9.30 5.18
CA VAL A 291 21.37 9.53 4.69
C VAL A 291 21.90 8.25 4.06
N ARG A 292 21.71 7.12 4.76
CA ARG A 292 22.11 5.79 4.29
C ARG A 292 21.24 4.73 4.94
N LEU A 293 20.82 3.73 4.17
CA LEU A 293 20.33 2.46 4.70
C LEU A 293 21.24 1.35 4.23
N ALA A 294 21.67 0.51 5.16
CA ALA A 294 22.50 -0.66 4.90
C ALA A 294 21.71 -1.98 5.04
N GLY A 295 20.66 -2.00 5.86
CA GLY A 295 19.79 -3.16 6.04
C GLY A 295 18.68 -2.94 7.06
N GLY A 296 17.90 -3.99 7.28
CA GLY A 296 16.78 -4.00 8.23
C GLY A 296 15.43 -3.73 7.60
N SER A 297 14.39 -4.05 8.36
CA SER A 297 12.98 -3.82 8.03
C SER A 297 12.26 -3.51 9.33
N GLY A 298 11.69 -2.32 9.41
CA GLY A 298 10.92 -1.83 10.55
C GLY A 298 9.46 -1.60 10.18
N ALA A 299 8.61 -1.54 11.20
CA ALA A 299 7.26 -1.03 11.09
C ALA A 299 7.28 0.50 10.83
N PRO A 300 6.17 1.12 10.38
CA PRO A 300 6.09 2.57 10.21
C PRO A 300 6.51 3.36 11.46
N SER A 301 6.28 2.79 12.64
CA SER A 301 6.65 3.37 13.91
C SER A 301 8.17 3.40 14.17
N ASP A 302 8.99 2.65 13.43
CA ASP A 302 10.40 2.45 13.78
C ASP A 302 11.36 3.48 13.16
N TYR A 303 10.82 4.32 12.27
CA TYR A 303 11.46 5.53 11.77
C TYR A 303 10.42 6.67 11.77
N SER A 304 10.32 7.40 12.88
CA SER A 304 9.20 8.31 13.11
C SER A 304 9.49 9.36 14.20
N ILE A 305 8.60 10.35 14.31
CA ILE A 305 8.51 11.20 15.50
C ILE A 305 7.44 10.62 16.41
N TYR A 306 7.79 10.23 17.63
CA TYR A 306 6.85 9.77 18.66
C TYR A 306 6.34 10.91 19.53
N ALA A 307 5.14 10.71 20.07
CA ALA A 307 4.59 11.44 21.19
C ALA A 307 3.96 10.44 22.19
N ASP A 308 4.58 10.30 23.35
CA ASP A 308 3.99 9.62 24.50
C ASP A 308 3.32 10.64 25.41
N ILE A 309 2.06 10.41 25.75
CA ILE A 309 1.18 11.40 26.37
C ILE A 309 0.84 10.96 27.79
N THR A 310 0.97 11.89 28.73
CA THR A 310 0.39 11.78 30.07
C THR A 310 -0.70 12.84 30.22
N TYR A 311 -1.90 12.41 30.56
CA TYR A 311 -3.05 13.27 30.78
C TYR A 311 -3.04 13.91 32.19
N GLU A 312 -3.83 14.96 32.40
CA GLU A 312 -3.94 15.62 33.71
C GLU A 312 -4.42 14.69 34.83
N ASP A 313 -5.23 13.68 34.50
CA ASP A 313 -5.70 12.65 35.44
C ASP A 313 -4.66 11.54 35.74
N GLY A 314 -3.47 11.62 35.14
CA GLY A 314 -2.39 10.64 35.29
C GLY A 314 -2.50 9.42 34.37
N SER A 315 -3.57 9.27 33.57
CA SER A 315 -3.64 8.21 32.56
C SER A 315 -2.71 8.50 31.37
N HIS A 316 -2.39 7.46 30.59
CA HIS A 316 -1.40 7.55 29.52
C HIS A 316 -1.93 7.09 28.17
N ARG A 317 -1.38 7.67 27.09
CA ARG A 317 -1.45 7.14 25.72
C ARG A 317 -0.04 7.02 25.17
N TRP A 318 0.32 5.81 24.76
CA TRP A 318 1.65 5.47 24.27
C TRP A 318 1.66 5.34 22.75
N ALA A 319 2.82 5.54 22.16
CA ALA A 319 3.13 5.20 20.77
C ALA A 319 2.29 5.94 19.70
N PHE A 320 1.80 7.16 19.98
CA PHE A 320 1.40 8.05 18.89
C PHE A 320 2.65 8.42 18.09
N HIS A 321 2.61 8.30 16.76
CA HIS A 321 3.79 8.51 15.95
C HIS A 321 3.46 9.07 14.56
N VAL A 322 4.44 9.76 13.98
CA VAL A 322 4.41 10.32 12.62
C VAL A 322 5.49 9.63 11.78
N PRO A 323 5.12 8.65 10.93
CA PRO A 323 6.10 7.82 10.22
C PRO A 323 6.74 8.52 9.03
N PHE A 324 8.04 8.28 8.82
CA PHE A 324 8.75 8.64 7.59
C PHE A 324 8.96 7.40 6.71
N SER A 325 9.08 7.59 5.40
CA SER A 325 9.37 6.47 4.49
C SER A 325 10.89 6.24 4.41
N PRO A 326 11.38 5.01 4.66
CA PRO A 326 12.78 4.67 4.44
C PRO A 326 13.16 4.65 2.95
N GLU A 327 12.18 4.54 2.05
CA GLU A 327 12.39 4.43 0.59
C GLU A 327 12.40 5.78 -0.12
N ALA A 328 11.91 6.83 0.54
CA ALA A 328 11.79 8.15 -0.08
C ALA A 328 13.17 8.81 -0.26
N THR A 329 13.35 9.43 -1.42
CA THR A 329 14.58 10.16 -1.76
C THR A 329 14.50 11.60 -1.26
N GLY A 330 15.52 12.03 -0.52
CA GLY A 330 15.60 13.41 -0.03
C GLY A 330 14.89 13.69 1.28
N TRP A 331 14.65 14.98 1.54
CA TRP A 331 14.00 15.46 2.75
C TRP A 331 12.48 15.25 2.67
N GLN A 332 11.91 14.72 3.75
CA GLN A 332 10.50 14.46 3.87
C GLN A 332 9.93 15.31 5.00
N HIS A 333 8.90 16.09 4.71
CA HIS A 333 8.06 16.68 5.75
C HIS A 333 6.90 15.73 6.07
N ARG A 334 6.65 15.51 7.35
CA ARG A 334 5.52 14.71 7.84
C ARG A 334 4.89 15.40 9.04
N TRP A 335 3.58 15.22 9.17
CA TRP A 335 2.80 15.79 10.26
C TRP A 335 1.61 14.88 10.59
N ALA A 336 1.10 15.00 11.81
CA ALA A 336 -0.19 14.42 12.20
C ALA A 336 -0.83 15.25 13.33
N VAL A 337 -2.17 15.25 13.36
CA VAL A 337 -2.93 15.84 14.46
C VAL A 337 -3.06 14.81 15.58
N LEU A 338 -2.54 15.17 16.75
CA LEU A 338 -2.70 14.46 18.00
C LEU A 338 -4.02 14.90 18.63
N GLU A 339 -5.07 14.13 18.34
CA GLU A 339 -6.34 14.28 19.04
C GLU A 339 -6.31 13.51 20.36
N ALA A 340 -6.64 14.21 21.45
CA ALA A 340 -6.67 13.65 22.79
C ALA A 340 -8.09 13.79 23.36
N PRO A 341 -8.70 12.70 23.87
CA PRO A 341 -10.02 12.77 24.51
C PRO A 341 -9.99 13.45 25.88
N LYS A 342 -8.81 13.76 26.41
CA LYS A 342 -8.56 14.32 27.74
C LYS A 342 -7.50 15.43 27.69
N PRO A 343 -7.52 16.41 28.62
CA PRO A 343 -6.48 17.42 28.73
C PRO A 343 -5.09 16.80 28.94
N ILE A 344 -4.13 17.25 28.14
CA ILE A 344 -2.74 16.76 28.16
C ILE A 344 -1.92 17.51 29.20
N LYS A 345 -1.22 16.76 30.06
CA LYS A 345 -0.27 17.31 31.04
C LYS A 345 1.14 17.35 30.48
N ILE A 346 1.65 16.22 30.00
CA ILE A 346 3.01 16.07 29.49
C ILE A 346 2.96 15.35 28.14
N VAL A 347 3.78 15.79 27.20
CA VAL A 347 4.13 15.04 26.00
C VAL A 347 5.62 14.76 26.01
N THR A 348 6.02 13.51 25.80
CA THR A 348 7.40 13.13 25.53
C THR A 348 7.54 12.94 24.03
N VAL A 349 8.32 13.80 23.39
CA VAL A 349 8.60 13.69 21.96
C VAL A 349 9.93 12.98 21.74
N VAL A 350 9.95 12.03 20.81
CA VAL A 350 11.17 11.29 20.43
C VAL A 350 11.33 11.28 18.91
N ALA A 351 12.45 11.79 18.41
CA ALA A 351 12.89 11.56 17.04
C ALA A 351 13.57 10.18 16.99
N MET A 352 12.82 9.15 16.61
CA MET A 352 13.20 7.75 16.84
C MET A 352 13.61 7.04 15.56
N PHE A 353 14.69 6.27 15.66
CA PHE A 353 15.11 5.31 14.65
C PHE A 353 15.52 3.98 15.31
N ARG A 354 14.97 2.86 14.84
CA ARG A 354 15.26 1.50 15.35
C ARG A 354 14.93 0.42 14.32
N TRP A 355 15.37 -0.82 14.54
CA TRP A 355 15.13 -1.98 13.65
C TRP A 355 15.69 -1.85 12.21
N TYR A 356 16.52 -0.83 11.99
CA TYR A 356 17.27 -0.62 10.76
C TYR A 356 18.77 -0.52 11.07
N GLU A 357 19.59 -0.78 10.06
CA GLU A 357 21.00 -0.46 10.03
C GLU A 357 21.21 0.68 9.04
N GLY A 358 21.79 1.78 9.49
CA GLY A 358 21.95 2.98 8.68
C GLY A 358 21.92 4.27 9.48
N THR A 359 21.73 5.36 8.76
CA THR A 359 21.82 6.73 9.25
C THR A 359 20.64 7.55 8.74
N VAL A 360 19.94 8.20 9.65
CA VAL A 360 18.86 9.15 9.35
C VAL A 360 19.12 10.48 10.06
N VAL A 361 18.67 11.57 9.46
CA VAL A 361 18.76 12.92 10.04
C VAL A 361 17.38 13.50 10.23
N PHE A 362 17.14 14.09 11.40
CA PHE A 362 15.92 14.81 11.76
C PHE A 362 16.21 16.29 11.92
N ASP A 363 15.28 17.13 11.47
CA ASP A 363 15.40 18.58 11.57
C ASP A 363 14.03 19.24 11.74
N ASP A 364 14.01 20.47 12.23
CA ASP A 364 12.82 21.33 12.34
C ASP A 364 11.58 20.65 12.95
N LEU A 365 11.76 20.03 14.13
CA LEU A 365 10.67 19.37 14.83
C LEU A 365 9.73 20.40 15.47
N MET A 366 8.42 20.15 15.44
CA MET A 366 7.44 21.04 16.05
C MET A 366 6.32 20.28 16.73
N LEU A 367 5.95 20.78 17.91
CA LEU A 367 4.72 20.44 18.61
C LEU A 367 4.00 21.75 18.90
N THR A 368 2.86 21.96 18.27
CA THR A 368 2.12 23.24 18.29
C THR A 368 0.64 23.00 18.53
N GLU A 369 -0.11 24.05 18.84
CA GLU A 369 -1.57 24.02 18.62
C GLU A 369 -1.85 24.00 17.11
N VAL A 370 -2.94 23.33 16.71
CA VAL A 370 -3.25 23.14 15.28
C VAL A 370 -3.34 24.48 14.54
N SER A 371 -4.02 25.47 15.12
CA SER A 371 -4.16 26.81 14.53
C SER A 371 -2.84 27.54 14.31
N GLU A 372 -1.81 27.24 15.10
CA GLU A 372 -0.53 27.94 15.03
C GLU A 372 0.44 27.26 14.06
N GLY A 373 0.50 25.92 14.05
CA GLY A 373 1.46 25.16 13.26
C GLY A 373 1.00 24.81 11.84
N MET A 374 -0.31 24.85 11.55
CA MET A 374 -0.85 24.51 10.23
C MET A 374 -0.36 25.45 9.11
N CYS A 375 0.09 26.66 9.47
CA CYS A 375 0.72 27.62 8.56
C CYS A 375 2.23 27.47 8.39
N TYR A 376 2.88 26.50 9.03
CA TYR A 376 4.30 26.22 8.83
C TYR A 376 4.52 24.95 7.98
N VAL A 377 3.44 24.36 7.45
CA VAL A 377 3.54 23.23 6.55
C VAL A 377 4.12 23.74 5.21
N PRO A 378 5.30 23.28 4.78
CA PRO A 378 5.85 23.61 3.48
C PRO A 378 4.90 23.08 2.39
N LEU A 379 4.48 23.97 1.50
CA LEU A 379 3.59 23.68 0.36
C LEU A 379 4.21 22.70 -0.63
#